data_AF-A0A2G1X1W7-F1
#
_entry.id   AF-A0A2G1X1W7-F1
#
_cell.length_a   1.000
_cell.length_b   1.000
_cell.length_c   1.000
_cell.angle_alpha   90.00
_cell.angle_beta   90.00
_cell.angle_gamma   90.00
#
_symmetry.space_group_name_H-M   'P 1'
#
loop_
_entity.id
_entity.type
_entity.pdbx_description
1 polymer ?
#
loop_
_entity_poly.entity_id
_entity_poly.type
_entity_poly.pdbx_seq_one_letter_code
_entity_poly.pdbx_strand_id
1 'polypeptide(L)'
;FFAFSGHKLAGPTGIGGLYGKREILEELDPFLFGGEMIRNVTLTDSTWNELPWKFEAGTPPIAEGIALGAAVDYLEELGMDAVRDHENELAQYLLRELADREFVRTYGPGVGEERTGLVSFNVEGVHGHDLSSLLNDRGIAIRAGDHCTQPLHDRLDIPGSARASFYVYNTRADVDRLLDVVDSARDDLDAYLASDRYHDLISEHYHRPRNPGSLTDPTFVKSSEETTCGDDGEFHVAIADGRIEEIAFESRSCAVSRAVASLLSE
;
A
#
# COMPACT_ATOMS: atom_id res chain seq x y z
N PHE A 1 -12.26 18.91 11.84
CA PHE A 1 -12.90 17.80 11.13
C PHE A 1 -12.23 16.49 11.50
N PHE A 2 -12.91 15.37 11.32
CA PHE A 2 -12.35 14.02 11.39
C PHE A 2 -13.06 13.18 10.33
N ALA A 3 -12.33 12.41 9.53
CA ALA A 3 -12.90 11.60 8.46
C ALA A 3 -12.49 10.14 8.64
N PHE A 4 -13.38 9.22 8.27
CA PHE A 4 -13.13 7.79 8.33
C PHE A 4 -13.85 7.04 7.21
N SER A 5 -13.42 5.80 6.96
CA SER A 5 -14.02 4.91 5.96
C SER A 5 -14.50 3.63 6.63
N GLY A 6 -15.75 3.24 6.36
CA GLY A 6 -16.39 2.10 7.02
C GLY A 6 -15.70 0.76 6.76
N HIS A 7 -15.14 0.58 5.56
CA HIS A 7 -14.43 -0.64 5.18
C HIS A 7 -13.11 -0.90 5.93
N LYS A 8 -12.69 0.00 6.83
CA LYS A 8 -11.58 -0.20 7.77
C LYS A 8 -12.06 -0.36 9.23
N LEU A 9 -13.36 -0.39 9.45
CA LEU A 9 -14.03 -0.46 10.75
C LEU A 9 -14.96 -1.69 10.81
N ALA A 10 -14.54 -2.81 10.23
CA ALA A 10 -15.36 -4.01 10.02
C ALA A 10 -16.68 -3.80 9.23
N GLY A 11 -16.89 -2.60 8.67
CA GLY A 11 -18.07 -2.25 7.88
C GLY A 11 -17.89 -2.48 6.37
N PRO A 12 -18.92 -2.15 5.57
CA PRO A 12 -18.87 -2.37 4.12
C PRO A 12 -18.06 -1.30 3.37
N THR A 13 -17.71 -1.61 2.13
CA THR A 13 -17.26 -0.62 1.14
C THR A 13 -18.38 0.33 0.75
N GLY A 14 -18.04 1.55 0.30
CA GLY A 14 -19.02 2.52 -0.21
C GLY A 14 -19.63 3.44 0.85
N ILE A 15 -19.27 3.28 2.13
CA ILE A 15 -19.69 4.16 3.22
C ILE A 15 -18.49 4.66 4.02
N GLY A 16 -18.61 5.87 4.55
CA GLY A 16 -17.68 6.49 5.49
C GLY A 16 -18.39 7.58 6.27
N GLY A 17 -17.63 8.41 6.98
CA GLY A 17 -18.19 9.54 7.71
C GLY A 17 -17.23 10.71 7.77
N LEU A 18 -17.82 11.91 7.81
CA LEU A 18 -17.15 13.16 8.08
C LEU A 18 -17.74 13.77 9.35
N TYR A 19 -16.97 13.80 10.42
CA TYR A 19 -17.25 14.59 11.58
C TYR A 19 -16.74 16.03 11.37
N GLY A 20 -17.62 16.99 11.57
CA GLY A 20 -17.29 18.41 11.65
C GLY A 20 -17.94 19.04 12.87
N LYS A 21 -17.27 20.02 13.48
CA LYS A 21 -17.91 20.83 14.51
C LYS A 21 -19.08 21.57 13.88
N ARG A 22 -20.21 21.65 14.58
CA ARG A 22 -21.46 22.21 14.04
C ARG A 22 -21.25 23.60 13.47
N GLU A 23 -20.61 24.49 14.23
CA GLU A 23 -20.36 25.87 13.84
C GLU A 23 -19.57 25.98 12.52
N ILE A 24 -18.66 25.03 12.26
CA ILE A 24 -17.89 25.01 11.02
C ILE A 24 -18.75 24.47 9.86
N LEU A 25 -19.55 23.42 10.10
CA LEU A 25 -20.43 22.83 9.07
C LEU A 25 -21.58 23.77 8.65
N GLU A 26 -22.05 24.61 9.58
CA GLU A 26 -23.06 25.64 9.29
C GLU A 26 -22.51 26.70 8.32
N GLU A 27 -21.25 27.11 8.49
CA GLU A 27 -20.56 28.09 7.64
C GLU A 27 -20.20 27.58 6.24
N LEU A 28 -20.02 26.27 6.06
CA LEU A 28 -19.62 25.69 4.78
C LEU A 28 -20.76 25.66 3.76
N ASP A 29 -20.49 26.00 2.50
CA ASP A 29 -21.45 25.78 1.42
C ASP A 29 -21.61 24.27 1.10
N PRO A 30 -22.80 23.82 0.64
CA PRO A 30 -22.99 22.45 0.20
C PRO A 30 -22.02 22.08 -0.94
N PHE A 31 -21.55 20.83 -0.93
CA PHE A 31 -20.64 20.33 -1.96
C PHE A 31 -21.38 19.68 -3.12
N LEU A 32 -22.27 18.74 -2.82
CA LEU A 32 -23.16 18.10 -3.79
C LEU A 32 -24.56 18.69 -3.67
N PHE A 33 -25.25 18.80 -4.80
CA PHE A 33 -26.60 19.38 -4.89
C PHE A 33 -27.58 18.37 -5.47
N GLY A 34 -28.81 18.37 -4.99
CA GLY A 34 -29.84 17.45 -5.46
C GLY A 34 -31.02 17.35 -4.49
N GLY A 35 -31.78 16.25 -4.59
CA GLY A 35 -32.81 15.91 -3.59
C GLY A 35 -32.21 15.69 -2.20
N GLU A 36 -33.07 15.64 -1.18
CA GLU A 36 -32.74 15.46 0.26
C GLU A 36 -31.98 16.61 0.94
N MET A 37 -31.01 17.23 0.26
CA MET A 37 -30.17 18.29 0.81
C MET A 37 -30.75 19.70 0.72
N ILE A 38 -31.85 19.88 -0.02
CA ILE A 38 -32.60 21.12 -0.13
C ILE A 38 -33.74 21.18 0.87
N ARG A 39 -34.03 22.40 1.37
CA ARG A 39 -35.25 22.68 2.14
C ARG A 39 -36.38 23.17 1.25
N ASN A 40 -36.07 24.06 0.30
CA ASN A 40 -37.02 24.57 -0.67
C ASN A 40 -36.31 24.90 -1.98
N VAL A 41 -36.96 24.61 -3.11
CA VAL A 41 -36.46 24.93 -4.46
C VAL A 41 -37.57 25.60 -5.25
N THR A 42 -37.21 26.69 -5.93
CA THR A 42 -38.04 27.39 -6.91
C THR A 42 -37.30 27.43 -8.26
N LEU A 43 -37.92 28.01 -9.29
CA LEU A 43 -37.25 28.18 -10.58
C LEU A 43 -36.02 29.11 -10.53
N THR A 44 -35.89 29.95 -9.50
CA THR A 44 -34.87 31.00 -9.42
C THR A 44 -34.03 30.99 -8.15
N ASP A 45 -34.42 30.20 -7.15
CA ASP A 45 -33.82 30.23 -5.81
C ASP A 45 -33.93 28.87 -5.12
N SER A 46 -33.01 28.60 -4.20
CA SER A 46 -32.98 27.39 -3.39
C SER A 46 -32.43 27.67 -2.00
N THR A 47 -33.02 27.06 -0.98
CA THR A 47 -32.52 27.07 0.39
C THR A 47 -32.10 25.67 0.83
N TRP A 48 -31.05 25.59 1.63
CA TRP A 48 -30.44 24.33 2.06
C TRP A 48 -31.16 23.74 3.28
N ASN A 49 -31.12 22.41 3.37
CA ASN A 49 -31.60 21.68 4.52
C ASN A 49 -30.70 21.94 5.74
N GLU A 50 -31.18 21.57 6.92
CA GLU A 50 -30.37 21.62 8.14
C GLU A 50 -29.29 20.53 8.14
N LEU A 51 -28.34 20.61 9.07
CA LEU A 51 -27.33 19.56 9.24
C LEU A 51 -27.96 18.29 9.83
N PRO A 52 -27.54 17.08 9.41
CA PRO A 52 -26.45 16.80 8.45
C PRO A 52 -26.89 16.80 6.97
N TRP A 53 -28.20 16.78 6.69
CA TRP A 53 -28.77 16.60 5.35
C TRP A 53 -28.28 17.60 4.31
N LYS A 54 -27.88 18.82 4.73
CA LYS A 54 -27.19 19.80 3.88
C LYS A 54 -26.06 19.22 3.03
N PHE A 55 -25.38 18.16 3.51
CA PHE A 55 -24.23 17.54 2.85
C PHE A 55 -24.53 16.14 2.26
N GLU A 56 -25.77 15.67 2.30
CA GLU A 56 -26.16 14.32 1.87
C GLU A 56 -27.15 14.41 0.70
N ALA A 57 -26.63 14.79 -0.47
CA ALA A 57 -27.44 14.96 -1.67
C ALA A 57 -27.85 13.61 -2.30
N GLY A 58 -29.14 13.49 -2.61
CA GLY A 58 -29.71 12.30 -3.27
C GLY A 58 -29.94 11.13 -2.31
N THR A 59 -30.28 9.97 -2.88
CA THR A 59 -30.49 8.76 -2.08
C THR A 59 -29.16 8.30 -1.48
N PRO A 60 -29.04 8.19 -0.14
CA PRO A 60 -27.80 7.77 0.49
C PRO A 60 -27.54 6.26 0.28
N PRO A 61 -26.33 5.78 0.58
CA PRO A 61 -26.04 4.34 0.67
C PRO A 61 -26.72 3.72 1.91
N ILE A 62 -28.03 3.47 1.81
CA ILE A 62 -28.91 3.11 2.94
C ILE A 62 -28.45 1.82 3.64
N ALA A 63 -28.25 0.75 2.88
CA ALA A 63 -27.90 -0.55 3.44
C ALA A 63 -26.50 -0.52 4.07
N GLU A 64 -25.57 0.19 3.43
CA GLU A 64 -24.21 0.35 3.90
C GLU A 64 -24.16 1.19 5.18
N GLY A 65 -25.01 2.22 5.31
CA GLY A 65 -25.16 3.00 6.54
C GLY A 65 -25.67 2.15 7.71
N ILE A 66 -26.65 1.28 7.48
CA ILE A 66 -27.15 0.34 8.50
C ILE A 66 -26.05 -0.67 8.90
N ALA A 67 -25.35 -1.24 7.93
CA ALA A 67 -24.28 -2.20 8.19
C ALA A 67 -23.06 -1.57 8.87
N LEU A 68 -22.76 -0.29 8.59
CA LEU A 68 -21.76 0.48 9.34
C LEU A 68 -22.16 0.62 10.82
N GLY A 69 -23.45 0.87 11.10
CA GLY A 69 -23.96 0.88 12.48
C GLY A 69 -23.70 -0.44 13.21
N ALA A 70 -24.02 -1.57 12.59
CA ALA A 70 -23.75 -2.88 13.16
C ALA A 70 -22.25 -3.16 13.37
N ALA A 71 -21.39 -2.64 12.49
CA ALA A 71 -19.95 -2.76 12.63
C ALA A 71 -19.39 -1.91 13.79
N VAL A 72 -19.97 -0.74 14.04
CA VAL A 72 -19.67 0.06 15.23
C VAL A 72 -20.09 -0.69 16.50
N ASP A 73 -21.32 -1.21 16.54
CA ASP A 73 -21.81 -1.99 17.68
C ASP A 73 -20.89 -3.18 18.00
N TYR A 74 -20.41 -3.89 16.98
CA TYR A 74 -19.45 -4.98 17.12
C TYR A 74 -18.13 -4.53 17.78
N LEU A 75 -17.55 -3.41 17.34
CA LEU A 75 -16.31 -2.89 17.91
C LEU A 75 -16.51 -2.32 19.33
N GLU A 76 -17.67 -1.72 19.61
CA GLU A 76 -18.04 -1.26 20.94
C GLU A 76 -18.23 -2.43 21.93
N GLU A 77 -18.82 -3.54 21.48
CA GLU A 77 -18.96 -4.76 22.29
C GLU A 77 -17.61 -5.37 22.66
N LEU A 78 -16.64 -5.36 21.73
CA LEU A 78 -15.25 -5.75 22.02
C LEU A 78 -14.56 -4.78 22.99
N GLY A 79 -14.96 -3.51 22.98
CA GLY A 79 -14.34 -2.42 23.73
C GLY A 79 -13.11 -1.87 23.02
N MET A 80 -13.15 -0.58 22.65
CA MET A 80 -12.06 0.05 21.88
C MET A 80 -10.71 0.11 22.60
N ASP A 81 -10.69 0.06 23.94
CA ASP A 81 -9.46 -0.09 24.71
C ASP A 81 -8.80 -1.45 24.44
N ALA A 82 -9.58 -2.54 24.49
CA ALA A 82 -9.10 -3.89 24.22
C ALA A 82 -8.66 -4.06 22.75
N VAL A 83 -9.39 -3.44 21.81
CA VAL A 83 -9.00 -3.41 20.39
C VAL A 83 -7.63 -2.75 20.21
N ARG A 84 -7.45 -1.55 20.80
CA ARG A 84 -6.17 -0.82 20.76
C ARG A 84 -5.04 -1.63 21.39
N ASP A 85 -5.27 -2.20 22.57
CA ASP A 85 -4.25 -2.96 23.29
C ASP A 85 -3.82 -4.20 22.51
N HIS A 86 -4.77 -4.95 21.93
CA HIS A 86 -4.50 -6.13 21.11
C HIS A 86 -3.72 -5.79 19.84
N GLU A 87 -4.15 -4.76 19.11
CA GLU A 87 -3.45 -4.29 17.91
C GLU A 87 -2.01 -3.85 18.23
N ASN A 88 -1.83 -3.05 19.28
CA ASN A 88 -0.52 -2.60 19.72
C ASN A 88 0.34 -3.80 20.17
N GLU A 89 -0.23 -4.77 20.89
CA GLU A 89 0.49 -5.98 21.30
C GLU A 89 1.07 -6.74 20.11
N LEU A 90 0.28 -6.99 19.06
CA LEU A 90 0.74 -7.69 17.86
C LEU A 90 1.81 -6.90 17.10
N ALA A 91 1.63 -5.59 16.95
CA ALA A 91 2.64 -4.74 16.30
C ALA A 91 3.95 -4.70 17.10
N GLN A 92 3.86 -4.60 18.44
CA GLN A 92 5.02 -4.66 19.33
C GLN A 92 5.69 -6.04 19.34
N TYR A 93 4.92 -7.11 19.17
CA TYR A 93 5.47 -8.45 19.02
C TYR A 93 6.27 -8.57 17.73
N LEU A 94 5.68 -8.21 16.58
CA LEU A 94 6.39 -8.21 15.30
C LEU A 94 7.64 -7.31 15.34
N LEU A 95 7.55 -6.10 15.90
CA LEU A 95 8.71 -5.21 16.00
C LEU A 95 9.87 -5.82 16.81
N ARG A 96 9.57 -6.48 17.93
CA ARG A 96 10.60 -7.12 18.77
C ARG A 96 11.29 -8.25 18.02
N GLU A 97 10.53 -9.09 17.35
CA GLU A 97 11.08 -10.19 16.56
C GLU A 97 11.91 -9.65 15.38
N LEU A 98 11.44 -8.63 14.66
CA LEU A 98 12.21 -8.04 13.56
C LEU A 98 13.46 -7.30 14.01
N ALA A 99 13.52 -6.81 15.26
CA ALA A 99 14.69 -6.10 15.78
C ALA A 99 15.95 -6.99 15.86
N ASP A 100 15.76 -8.30 16.04
CA ASP A 100 16.86 -9.29 16.09
C ASP A 100 17.40 -9.67 14.70
N ARG A 101 16.78 -9.16 13.62
CA ARG A 101 17.11 -9.48 12.23
C ARG A 101 17.82 -8.30 11.57
N GLU A 102 19.16 -8.32 11.57
CA GLU A 102 19.99 -7.23 11.01
C GLU A 102 19.70 -6.92 9.53
N PHE A 103 19.21 -7.90 8.77
CA PHE A 103 18.82 -7.76 7.37
C PHE A 103 17.42 -7.17 7.17
N VAL A 104 16.71 -6.83 8.25
CA VAL A 104 15.38 -6.20 8.22
C VAL A 104 15.48 -4.76 8.72
N ARG A 105 14.86 -3.85 7.99
CA ARG A 105 14.70 -2.45 8.40
C ARG A 105 13.23 -2.13 8.60
N THR A 106 12.85 -1.73 9.82
CA THR A 106 11.50 -1.29 10.16
C THR A 106 11.35 0.24 10.06
N TYR A 107 10.13 0.72 9.79
CA TYR A 107 9.80 2.15 9.69
C TYR A 107 8.72 2.56 10.71
N GLY A 108 8.88 3.77 11.26
CA GLY A 108 8.01 4.34 12.28
C GLY A 108 8.55 4.17 13.72
N PRO A 109 7.69 4.38 14.74
CA PRO A 109 8.05 4.22 16.15
C PRO A 109 8.62 2.84 16.46
N GLY A 110 9.63 2.80 17.33
CA GLY A 110 10.32 1.58 17.73
C GLY A 110 9.59 0.78 18.80
N VAL A 111 10.24 -0.29 19.27
CA VAL A 111 9.75 -1.10 20.38
C VAL A 111 9.54 -0.24 21.63
N GLY A 112 8.39 -0.40 22.29
CA GLY A 112 8.03 0.31 23.51
C GLY A 112 7.28 1.62 23.29
N GLU A 113 7.19 2.12 22.06
CA GLU A 113 6.34 3.26 21.72
C GLU A 113 4.97 2.78 21.23
N GLU A 114 3.90 3.35 21.79
CA GLU A 114 2.52 3.00 21.43
C GLU A 114 2.26 3.26 19.94
N ARG A 115 1.63 2.28 19.26
CA ARG A 115 1.30 2.36 17.83
C ARG A 115 0.01 1.63 17.50
N THR A 116 -0.53 1.92 16.32
CA THR A 116 -1.60 1.11 15.72
C THR A 116 -1.07 -0.25 15.27
N GLY A 117 -1.97 -1.21 15.02
CA GLY A 117 -1.64 -2.60 14.70
C GLY A 117 -0.99 -2.84 13.34
N LEU A 118 0.06 -2.09 12.96
CA LEU A 118 0.77 -2.29 11.71
C LEU A 118 2.26 -2.07 11.86
N VAL A 119 3.06 -2.74 11.03
CA VAL A 119 4.51 -2.56 10.91
C VAL A 119 4.86 -2.50 9.43
N SER A 120 5.50 -1.40 9.01
CA SER A 120 6.15 -1.28 7.70
C SER A 120 7.62 -1.65 7.82
N PHE A 121 8.13 -2.43 6.88
CA PHE A 121 9.51 -2.92 6.89
C PHE A 121 10.01 -3.26 5.48
N ASN A 122 11.32 -3.39 5.34
CA ASN A 122 11.98 -3.91 4.15
C ASN A 122 12.99 -4.99 4.55
N VAL A 123 13.16 -5.98 3.68
CA VAL A 123 14.12 -7.07 3.81
C VAL A 123 15.24 -6.79 2.80
N GLU A 124 16.47 -6.61 3.27
CA GLU A 124 17.60 -6.33 2.38
C GLU A 124 17.74 -7.47 1.35
N GLY A 125 17.92 -7.11 0.09
CA GLY A 125 18.06 -8.07 -1.02
C GLY A 125 16.74 -8.63 -1.57
N VAL A 126 15.59 -8.32 -0.97
CA VAL A 126 14.27 -8.80 -1.43
C VAL A 126 13.35 -7.60 -1.64
N HIS A 127 12.89 -7.39 -2.87
CA HIS A 127 11.94 -6.31 -3.15
C HIS A 127 10.60 -6.55 -2.44
N GLY A 128 9.90 -5.50 -2.02
CA GLY A 128 8.64 -5.65 -1.27
C GLY A 128 7.59 -6.49 -2.01
N HIS A 129 7.51 -6.35 -3.34
CA HIS A 129 6.61 -7.15 -4.18
C HIS A 129 6.99 -8.64 -4.24
N ASP A 130 8.29 -8.92 -4.26
CA ASP A 130 8.80 -10.29 -4.25
C ASP A 130 8.48 -10.94 -2.90
N LEU A 131 8.76 -10.23 -1.78
CA LEU A 131 8.38 -10.68 -0.44
C LEU A 131 6.87 -10.91 -0.30
N SER A 132 6.05 -10.00 -0.81
CA SER A 132 4.59 -10.16 -0.79
C SER A 132 4.13 -11.38 -1.58
N SER A 133 4.82 -11.75 -2.66
CA SER A 133 4.51 -12.93 -3.46
C SER A 133 4.88 -14.22 -2.71
N LEU A 134 6.06 -14.26 -2.08
CA LEU A 134 6.50 -15.38 -1.25
C LEU A 134 5.55 -15.63 -0.05
N LEU A 135 5.11 -14.55 0.62
CA LEU A 135 4.14 -14.62 1.70
C LEU A 135 2.77 -15.14 1.21
N ASN A 136 2.32 -14.67 0.04
CA ASN A 136 1.05 -15.08 -0.55
C ASN A 136 1.01 -16.59 -0.85
N ASP A 137 2.13 -17.19 -1.28
CA ASP A 137 2.24 -18.63 -1.52
C ASP A 137 2.06 -19.48 -0.26
N ARG A 138 2.32 -18.90 0.92
CA ARG A 138 2.06 -19.52 2.22
C ARG A 138 0.71 -19.10 2.83
N GLY A 139 -0.13 -18.43 2.04
CA GLY A 139 -1.45 -17.94 2.44
C GLY A 139 -1.41 -16.74 3.37
N ILE A 140 -0.34 -15.95 3.34
CA ILE A 140 -0.15 -14.77 4.20
C ILE A 140 -0.28 -13.52 3.33
N ALA A 141 -1.29 -12.71 3.63
CA ALA A 141 -1.57 -11.49 2.88
C ALA A 141 -0.93 -10.27 3.57
N ILE A 142 0.05 -9.68 2.90
CA ILE A 142 0.57 -8.34 3.23
C ILE A 142 0.37 -7.39 2.03
N ARG A 143 0.75 -6.13 2.19
CA ARG A 143 0.77 -5.16 1.09
C ARG A 143 2.20 -4.69 0.86
N ALA A 144 2.64 -4.62 -0.40
CA ALA A 144 3.85 -3.91 -0.82
C ALA A 144 3.51 -2.62 -1.59
N GLY A 145 4.49 -1.71 -1.69
CA GLY A 145 4.42 -0.45 -2.43
C GLY A 145 4.43 0.78 -1.50
N ASP A 146 3.96 1.92 -2.01
CA ASP A 146 4.01 3.20 -1.27
C ASP A 146 2.84 3.42 -0.30
N HIS A 147 1.84 2.53 -0.33
CA HIS A 147 0.66 2.58 0.54
C HIS A 147 -0.10 3.91 0.49
N CYS A 148 -0.13 4.56 -0.67
CA CYS A 148 -0.66 5.92 -0.88
C CYS A 148 0.09 7.00 -0.09
N THR A 149 1.39 6.79 0.18
CA THR A 149 2.27 7.71 0.91
C THR A 149 3.60 7.93 0.17
N GLN A 150 3.54 8.07 -1.17
CA GLN A 150 4.72 8.21 -2.02
C GLN A 150 5.67 9.34 -1.56
N PRO A 151 5.21 10.58 -1.22
CA PRO A 151 6.12 11.61 -0.74
C PRO A 151 6.89 11.26 0.55
N LEU A 152 6.34 10.36 1.38
CA LEU A 152 7.04 9.85 2.57
C LEU A 152 8.12 8.83 2.17
N HIS A 153 7.85 7.97 1.20
CA HIS A 153 8.82 7.01 0.67
C HIS A 153 9.97 7.73 -0.05
N ASP A 154 9.66 8.76 -0.86
CA ASP A 154 10.65 9.66 -1.47
C ASP A 154 11.55 10.30 -0.40
N ARG A 155 10.94 10.81 0.67
CA ARG A 155 11.67 11.46 1.78
C ARG A 155 12.59 10.49 2.54
N LEU A 156 12.23 9.22 2.57
CA LEU A 156 13.00 8.14 3.19
C LEU A 156 14.03 7.51 2.23
N ASP A 157 14.00 7.87 0.94
CA ASP A 157 14.83 7.31 -0.13
C ASP A 157 14.71 5.78 -0.20
N ILE A 158 13.46 5.31 -0.28
CA ILE A 158 13.14 3.88 -0.43
C ILE A 158 12.13 3.70 -1.58
N PRO A 159 12.27 2.65 -2.40
CA PRO A 159 11.35 2.43 -3.52
C PRO A 159 9.93 2.16 -3.04
N GLY A 160 9.77 1.46 -1.92
CA GLY A 160 8.48 1.14 -1.32
C GLY A 160 8.73 0.44 0.02
N SER A 161 7.66 -0.04 0.67
CA SER A 161 7.82 -0.94 1.82
C SER A 161 6.84 -2.11 1.78
N ALA A 162 7.19 -3.20 2.47
CA ALA A 162 6.22 -4.21 2.87
C ALA A 162 5.51 -3.73 4.14
N ARG A 163 4.20 -4.01 4.26
CA ARG A 163 3.42 -3.68 5.45
C ARG A 163 2.53 -4.83 5.87
N ALA A 164 2.75 -5.30 7.09
CA ALA A 164 1.83 -6.15 7.82
C ALA A 164 0.90 -5.27 8.66
N SER A 165 -0.41 -5.42 8.49
CA SER A 165 -1.42 -4.68 9.25
C SER A 165 -2.43 -5.66 9.84
N PHE A 166 -2.46 -5.71 11.16
CA PHE A 166 -3.27 -6.55 12.00
C PHE A 166 -4.59 -5.88 12.37
N TYR A 167 -5.55 -6.71 12.75
CA TYR A 167 -6.82 -6.27 13.32
C TYR A 167 -7.27 -7.22 14.43
N VAL A 168 -8.48 -7.02 14.95
CA VAL A 168 -9.03 -7.73 16.13
C VAL A 168 -9.01 -9.26 16.04
N TYR A 169 -8.98 -9.82 14.83
CA TYR A 169 -9.01 -11.27 14.58
C TYR A 169 -7.63 -11.89 14.38
N ASN A 170 -6.57 -11.08 14.31
CA ASN A 170 -5.21 -11.60 14.14
C ASN A 170 -4.62 -12.11 15.44
N THR A 171 -3.63 -13.00 15.33
CA THR A 171 -2.99 -13.66 16.46
C THR A 171 -1.47 -13.62 16.35
N ARG A 172 -0.77 -13.93 17.44
CA ARG A 172 0.69 -14.09 17.40
C ARG A 172 1.14 -15.20 16.45
N ALA A 173 0.34 -16.26 16.29
CA ALA A 173 0.63 -17.32 15.31
C ALA A 173 0.63 -16.81 13.86
N ASP A 174 -0.16 -15.77 13.54
CA ASP A 174 -0.08 -15.12 12.22
C ASP A 174 1.24 -14.37 12.05
N VAL A 175 1.74 -13.75 13.13
CA VAL A 175 3.05 -13.08 13.17
C VAL A 175 4.16 -14.10 12.99
N ASP A 176 4.11 -15.22 13.72
CA ASP A 176 5.11 -16.29 13.63
C ASP A 176 5.23 -16.84 12.20
N ARG A 177 4.09 -17.12 11.56
CA ARG A 177 4.04 -17.58 10.16
C ARG A 177 4.62 -16.58 9.18
N LEU A 178 4.44 -15.28 9.43
CA LEU A 178 5.06 -14.22 8.63
C LEU A 178 6.57 -14.23 8.81
N LEU A 179 7.05 -14.35 10.05
CA LEU A 179 8.48 -14.38 10.38
C LEU A 179 9.19 -15.58 9.73
N ASP A 180 8.55 -16.76 9.71
CA ASP A 180 9.05 -17.95 9.03
C ASP A 180 9.32 -17.73 7.53
N VAL A 181 8.57 -16.83 6.88
CA VAL A 181 8.82 -16.45 5.47
C VAL A 181 9.91 -15.40 5.37
N VAL A 182 9.91 -14.41 6.27
CA VAL A 182 10.94 -13.36 6.30
C VAL A 182 12.33 -13.97 6.46
N ASP A 183 12.48 -15.01 7.29
CA ASP A 183 13.76 -15.67 7.55
C ASP A 183 14.30 -16.46 6.35
N SER A 184 13.42 -17.03 5.52
CA SER A 184 13.82 -17.78 4.32
C SER A 184 13.67 -16.97 3.02
N ALA A 185 13.24 -15.71 3.09
CA ALA A 185 12.81 -14.94 1.90
C ALA A 185 13.89 -14.82 0.82
N ARG A 186 15.15 -14.66 1.22
CA ARG A 186 16.29 -14.57 0.28
C ARG A 186 16.49 -15.87 -0.49
N ASP A 187 16.54 -16.99 0.25
CA ASP A 187 16.76 -18.32 -0.33
C ASP A 187 15.55 -18.78 -1.17
N ASP A 188 14.35 -18.47 -0.69
CA ASP A 188 13.10 -18.82 -1.37
C ASP A 188 12.88 -18.00 -2.64
N LEU A 189 13.38 -16.76 -2.73
CA LEU A 189 13.22 -15.93 -3.91
C LEU A 189 13.88 -16.58 -5.14
N ASP A 190 15.09 -17.09 -4.99
CA ASP A 190 15.81 -17.75 -6.07
C ASP A 190 15.05 -19.01 -6.54
N ALA A 191 14.58 -19.82 -5.59
CA ALA A 191 13.78 -21.02 -5.88
C ALA A 191 12.43 -20.67 -6.53
N TYR A 192 11.79 -19.58 -6.08
CA TYR A 192 10.52 -19.09 -6.61
C TYR A 192 10.65 -18.61 -8.05
N LEU A 193 11.71 -17.87 -8.37
CA LEU A 193 12.00 -17.40 -9.73
C LEU A 193 12.39 -18.53 -10.67
N ALA A 194 13.01 -19.60 -10.15
CA ALA A 194 13.33 -20.81 -10.91
C ALA A 194 12.17 -21.82 -11.03
N SER A 195 10.99 -21.53 -10.46
CA SER A 195 9.84 -22.43 -10.49
C SER A 195 9.11 -22.40 -11.85
N ASP A 196 8.36 -23.46 -12.17
CA ASP A 196 7.55 -23.58 -13.40
C ASP A 196 6.55 -22.42 -13.63
N ARG A 197 6.30 -21.60 -12.59
CA ARG A 197 5.45 -20.40 -12.69
C ARG A 197 6.11 -19.29 -13.50
N TYR A 198 7.43 -19.20 -13.47
CA TYR A 198 8.19 -18.26 -14.27
C TYR A 198 8.90 -18.99 -15.39
N HIS A 199 8.94 -18.35 -16.56
CA HIS A 199 9.66 -18.90 -17.70
C HIS A 199 11.17 -18.89 -17.40
N ASP A 200 11.92 -19.91 -17.85
CA ASP A 200 13.38 -20.00 -17.68
C ASP A 200 14.09 -18.68 -18.04
N LEU A 201 13.59 -18.01 -19.09
CA LEU A 201 14.05 -16.68 -19.52
C LEU A 201 13.93 -15.60 -18.43
N ILE A 202 12.82 -15.53 -17.70
CA ILE A 202 12.67 -14.52 -16.62
C ILE A 202 13.70 -14.78 -15.52
N SER A 203 13.86 -16.03 -15.09
CA SER A 203 14.86 -16.41 -14.09
C SER A 203 16.27 -16.06 -14.59
N GLU A 204 16.60 -16.46 -15.82
CA GLU A 204 17.91 -16.21 -16.40
C GLU A 204 18.23 -14.71 -16.49
N HIS A 205 17.30 -13.89 -16.98
CA HIS A 205 17.50 -12.45 -17.12
C HIS A 205 17.55 -11.69 -15.79
N TYR A 206 16.86 -12.20 -14.75
CA TYR A 206 17.01 -11.66 -13.41
C TYR A 206 18.41 -11.93 -12.83
N HIS A 207 18.87 -13.18 -12.90
CA HIS A 207 20.16 -13.59 -12.33
C HIS A 207 21.36 -13.12 -13.18
N ARG A 208 21.18 -13.00 -14.50
CA ARG A 208 22.19 -12.59 -15.47
C ARG A 208 21.62 -11.51 -16.39
N PRO A 209 21.46 -10.26 -15.90
CA PRO A 209 20.92 -9.19 -16.72
C PRO A 209 21.86 -8.83 -17.87
N ARG A 210 21.29 -8.48 -19.02
CA ARG A 210 22.00 -8.03 -20.23
C ARG A 210 22.04 -6.51 -20.26
N ASN A 211 23.22 -5.98 -20.53
CA ASN A 211 23.47 -4.55 -20.58
C ASN A 211 23.03 -3.77 -19.31
N PRO A 212 23.36 -4.23 -18.08
CA PRO A 212 23.09 -3.45 -16.88
C PRO A 212 24.00 -2.23 -16.80
N GLY A 213 23.49 -1.12 -16.25
CA GLY A 213 24.21 0.13 -16.05
C GLY A 213 23.76 1.25 -17.00
N SER A 214 24.62 2.25 -17.15
CA SER A 214 24.38 3.45 -17.95
C SER A 214 25.35 3.56 -19.13
N LEU A 215 24.98 4.35 -20.13
CA LEU A 215 25.86 4.71 -21.24
C LEU A 215 26.52 6.07 -20.97
N THR A 216 27.75 6.26 -21.48
CA THR A 216 28.48 7.53 -21.25
C THR A 216 27.95 8.69 -22.10
N ASP A 217 27.45 8.42 -23.31
CA ASP A 217 26.91 9.43 -24.24
C ASP A 217 25.67 8.89 -24.99
N PRO A 218 24.55 8.62 -24.28
CA PRO A 218 23.35 8.11 -24.91
C PRO A 218 22.71 9.18 -25.81
N THR A 219 22.14 8.75 -26.94
CA THR A 219 21.34 9.62 -27.81
C THR A 219 20.08 10.12 -27.08
N PHE A 220 19.44 9.26 -26.29
CA PHE A 220 18.42 9.67 -25.34
C PHE A 220 18.39 8.75 -24.12
N VAL A 221 17.84 9.30 -23.04
CA VAL A 221 17.57 8.58 -21.79
C VAL A 221 16.08 8.61 -21.55
N LYS A 222 15.51 7.48 -21.12
CA LYS A 222 14.09 7.37 -20.79
C LYS A 222 13.93 6.68 -19.44
N SER A 223 13.39 7.40 -18.47
CA SER A 223 13.00 6.87 -17.18
C SER A 223 11.48 6.70 -17.04
N SER A 224 11.10 5.77 -16.17
CA SER A 224 9.73 5.54 -15.74
C SER A 224 9.72 5.04 -14.30
N GLU A 225 8.79 5.57 -13.52
CA GLU A 225 8.55 5.19 -12.13
C GLU A 225 7.10 4.74 -11.99
N GLU A 226 6.86 3.58 -11.37
CA GLU A 226 5.54 3.08 -11.05
C GLU A 226 5.22 3.32 -9.57
N THR A 227 4.43 4.35 -9.33
CA THR A 227 4.12 4.86 -7.99
C THR A 227 3.23 3.93 -7.16
N THR A 228 2.65 2.90 -7.78
CA THR A 228 1.88 1.91 -7.05
C THR A 228 2.79 0.92 -6.31
N CYS A 229 3.89 0.52 -6.94
CA CYS A 229 4.78 -0.53 -6.46
C CYS A 229 6.16 -0.03 -6.03
N GLY A 230 6.54 1.19 -6.40
CA GLY A 230 7.87 1.71 -6.14
C GLY A 230 8.93 1.31 -7.15
N ASP A 231 8.54 0.62 -8.22
CA ASP A 231 9.48 0.18 -9.24
C ASP A 231 9.98 1.39 -10.03
N ASP A 232 11.31 1.53 -10.11
CA ASP A 232 11.98 2.55 -10.90
C ASP A 232 12.92 1.91 -11.93
N GLY A 233 12.96 2.50 -13.11
CA GLY A 233 13.75 2.01 -14.23
C GLY A 233 14.12 3.11 -15.22
N GLU A 234 15.36 3.07 -15.69
CA GLU A 234 15.91 4.00 -16.66
C GLU A 234 16.63 3.23 -17.77
N PHE A 235 16.32 3.58 -19.02
CA PHE A 235 17.01 3.09 -20.21
C PHE A 235 17.86 4.19 -20.82
N HIS A 236 19.09 3.83 -21.19
CA HIS A 236 20.06 4.64 -21.89
C HIS A 236 20.19 4.07 -23.31
N VAL A 237 19.91 4.85 -24.35
CA VAL A 237 19.89 4.34 -25.73
C VAL A 237 20.78 5.20 -26.62
N ALA A 238 21.73 4.56 -27.31
CA ALA A 238 22.53 5.15 -28.37
C ALA A 238 21.98 4.72 -29.74
N ILE A 239 21.73 5.69 -30.61
CA ILE A 239 21.24 5.48 -31.98
C ILE A 239 22.25 6.04 -32.97
N ALA A 240 22.65 5.21 -33.92
CA ALA A 240 23.33 5.64 -35.13
C ALA A 240 22.62 5.08 -36.37
N ASP A 241 22.59 5.87 -37.45
CA ASP A 241 21.98 5.49 -38.74
C ASP A 241 20.56 4.92 -38.63
N GLY A 242 19.77 5.43 -37.68
CA GLY A 242 18.38 5.02 -37.44
C GLY A 242 18.21 3.64 -36.79
N ARG A 243 19.27 3.09 -36.17
CA ARG A 243 19.26 1.83 -35.43
C ARG A 243 19.81 2.02 -34.02
N ILE A 244 19.33 1.23 -33.08
CA ILE A 244 19.92 1.15 -31.73
C ILE A 244 21.27 0.45 -31.87
N GLU A 245 22.35 1.15 -31.55
CA GLU A 245 23.71 0.58 -31.50
C GLU A 245 24.02 -0.01 -30.13
N GLU A 246 23.68 0.73 -29.09
CA GLU A 246 23.86 0.31 -27.70
C GLU A 246 22.63 0.69 -26.88
N ILE A 247 22.27 -0.16 -25.93
CA ILE A 247 21.24 0.07 -24.94
C ILE A 247 21.77 -0.42 -23.60
N ALA A 248 21.56 0.33 -22.54
CA ALA A 248 21.82 -0.09 -21.17
C ALA A 248 20.66 0.29 -20.26
N PHE A 249 20.53 -0.36 -19.11
CA PHE A 249 19.47 -0.04 -18.16
C PHE A 249 19.93 -0.08 -16.70
N GLU A 250 19.37 0.83 -15.90
CA GLU A 250 19.44 0.81 -14.45
C GLU A 250 18.02 0.60 -13.90
N SER A 251 17.85 -0.25 -12.88
CA SER A 251 16.53 -0.47 -12.31
C SER A 251 16.58 -0.88 -10.83
N ARG A 252 15.67 -0.30 -10.06
CA ARG A 252 15.33 -0.67 -8.68
C ARG A 252 13.88 -1.13 -8.68
N SER A 253 13.67 -2.42 -8.96
CA SER A 253 12.32 -2.98 -9.12
C SER A 253 12.26 -4.44 -8.74
N CYS A 254 11.06 -5.00 -8.69
CA CYS A 254 10.82 -6.43 -8.48
C CYS A 254 11.55 -7.31 -9.52
N ALA A 255 11.77 -8.58 -9.16
CA ALA A 255 12.55 -9.50 -9.98
C ALA A 255 12.03 -9.62 -11.42
N VAL A 256 10.71 -9.66 -11.59
CA VAL A 256 10.06 -9.75 -12.90
C VAL A 256 10.30 -8.48 -13.73
N SER A 257 10.17 -7.30 -13.12
CA SER A 257 10.38 -6.02 -13.81
C SER A 257 11.83 -5.88 -14.27
N ARG A 258 12.80 -6.24 -13.42
CA ARG A 258 14.23 -6.28 -13.79
C ARG A 258 14.52 -7.26 -14.92
N ALA A 259 13.91 -8.45 -14.89
CA ALA A 259 14.08 -9.44 -15.94
C ALA A 259 13.51 -8.96 -17.28
N VAL A 260 12.33 -8.32 -17.27
CA VAL A 260 11.72 -7.72 -18.47
C VAL A 260 12.58 -6.58 -19.00
N ALA A 261 13.13 -5.72 -18.13
CA ALA A 261 14.03 -4.66 -18.57
C ALA A 261 15.28 -5.22 -19.27
N SER A 262 15.84 -6.30 -18.72
CA SER A 262 16.95 -7.02 -19.35
C SER A 262 16.56 -7.75 -20.64
N LEU A 263 15.32 -8.18 -20.82
CA LEU A 263 14.85 -8.81 -22.06
C LEU A 263 14.69 -7.76 -23.16
N LEU A 264 14.23 -6.56 -22.81
CA LEU A 264 14.05 -5.45 -23.73
C LEU A 264 15.37 -4.81 -24.19
N SER A 265 16.47 -5.06 -23.46
CA SER A 265 17.80 -4.55 -23.79
C SER A 265 18.63 -5.50 -24.66
N GLU A 266 18.10 -6.67 -25.04
CA GLU A 266 18.70 -7.57 -26.06
C GLU A 266 18.26 -7.22 -27.49
#